data_AF-A0A135LQB1-F1
#
_entry.id   AF-A0A135LQB1-F1
#
_cell.length_a   1.000
_cell.length_b   1.000
_cell.length_c   1.000
_cell.angle_alpha   90.00
_cell.angle_beta   90.00
_cell.angle_gamma   90.00
#
_symmetry.space_group_name_H-M   'P 1'
#
loop_
_entity.id
_entity.type
_entity.pdbx_description
1 polymer ?
#
loop_
_entity_poly.entity_id
_entity_poly.type
_entity_poly.pdbx_seq_one_letter_code
_entity_poly.pdbx_strand_id
1 'polypeptide(L)'
;MAKSVRASVSKRNRATLRTKVFGPVVDARTERLAAKLQEIAAQPRPEPPKKSMKEQELEDAAKAQTGNSEEMDIDTLKSKKKPERVHKRNQKPRNSIVFQKRLGTTMKGPKRK
;
A
#
# COMPACT_ATOMS: atom_id res chain seq x y z
N MET A 1 24.24 25.35 3.11
CA MET A 1 22.87 24.92 3.51
C MET A 1 22.70 23.43 3.30
N ALA A 2 22.39 22.67 4.35
CA ALA A 2 22.03 21.26 4.21
C ALA A 2 20.72 21.10 3.42
N LYS A 3 20.55 19.96 2.73
CA LYS A 3 19.30 19.65 2.03
C LYS A 3 18.24 19.24 3.05
N SER A 4 17.00 19.72 2.87
CA SER A 4 15.89 19.33 3.73
C SER A 4 15.48 17.87 3.50
N VAL A 5 14.76 17.30 4.47
CA VAL A 5 14.18 15.95 4.37
C VAL A 5 13.23 15.82 3.17
N ARG A 6 12.57 16.91 2.78
CA ARG A 6 11.63 16.93 1.67
C ARG A 6 12.30 17.09 0.30
N ALA A 7 13.60 17.38 0.27
CA ALA A 7 14.36 17.57 -0.95
C ALA A 7 14.25 16.33 -1.86
N SER A 8 13.99 16.58 -3.14
CA SER A 8 13.71 15.52 -4.12
C SER A 8 14.86 14.50 -4.24
N VAL A 9 16.11 14.96 -4.16
CA VAL A 9 17.30 14.11 -4.18
C VAL A 9 17.34 13.17 -2.97
N SER A 10 17.11 13.71 -1.76
CA SER A 10 17.08 12.90 -0.52
C SER A 10 15.99 11.83 -0.57
N LYS A 11 14.80 12.18 -1.08
CA LYS A 11 13.70 11.22 -1.26
C LYS A 11 14.04 10.09 -2.22
N ARG A 12 14.62 10.40 -3.39
CA ARG A 12 15.00 9.40 -4.40
C ARG A 12 16.05 8.43 -3.85
N ASN A 13 17.09 8.95 -3.19
CA ASN A 13 18.15 8.12 -2.62
C ASN A 13 17.63 7.22 -1.48
N ARG A 14 16.71 7.71 -0.65
CA ARG A 14 16.08 6.86 0.38
C ARG A 14 15.20 5.77 -0.23
N ALA A 15 14.48 6.08 -1.31
CA ALA A 15 13.68 5.08 -2.02
C ALA A 15 14.56 3.97 -2.61
N THR A 16 15.69 4.31 -3.23
CA THR A 16 16.62 3.31 -3.79
C THR A 16 17.28 2.46 -2.72
N LEU A 17 17.64 3.02 -1.56
CA LEU A 17 18.15 2.25 -0.43
C LEU A 17 17.09 1.29 0.13
N ARG A 18 15.83 1.72 0.20
CA ARG A 18 14.73 0.85 0.62
C ARG A 18 14.54 -0.32 -0.34
N THR A 19 14.55 -0.10 -1.65
CA THR A 19 14.33 -1.20 -2.60
C THR A 19 15.49 -2.18 -2.65
N LYS A 20 16.73 -1.69 -2.57
CA LYS A 20 17.92 -2.54 -2.75
C LYS A 20 18.41 -3.21 -1.48
N VAL A 21 18.39 -2.49 -0.36
CA VAL A 21 19.05 -2.93 0.87
C VAL A 21 18.04 -3.28 1.95
N PHE A 22 17.15 -2.35 2.29
CA PHE A 22 16.31 -2.54 3.47
C PHE A 22 15.08 -3.43 3.22
N GLY A 23 14.50 -3.40 2.02
CA GLY A 23 13.38 -4.24 1.61
C GLY A 23 13.70 -5.73 1.77
N PRO A 24 14.67 -6.28 1.00
CA PRO A 24 14.97 -7.71 1.05
C PRO A 24 15.41 -8.19 2.45
N VAL A 25 16.08 -7.34 3.24
CA VAL A 25 16.48 -7.70 4.61
C VAL A 25 15.26 -7.82 5.53
N VAL A 26 14.27 -6.92 5.39
CA VAL A 26 13.03 -6.99 6.17
C VAL A 26 12.21 -8.21 5.72
N ASP A 27 12.11 -8.45 4.43
CA ASP A 27 11.36 -9.60 3.88
C ASP A 27 11.96 -10.92 4.41
N ALA A 28 13.27 -11.12 4.32
CA ALA A 28 13.95 -12.30 4.86
C ALA A 28 13.77 -12.46 6.38
N ARG A 29 13.66 -11.35 7.13
CA ARG A 29 13.34 -11.41 8.57
C ARG A 29 11.92 -11.89 8.80
N THR A 30 10.96 -11.41 8.01
CA THR A 30 9.56 -11.84 8.11
C THR A 30 9.38 -13.32 7.76
N GLU A 31 10.07 -13.80 6.72
CA GLU A 31 10.07 -15.22 6.34
C GLU A 31 10.59 -16.12 7.47
N ARG A 32 11.70 -15.74 8.11
CA ARG A 32 12.25 -16.49 9.26
C ARG A 32 11.30 -16.54 10.44
N LEU A 33 10.64 -15.42 10.76
CA LEU A 33 9.68 -15.37 11.86
C LEU A 33 8.43 -16.20 11.53
N ALA A 34 7.95 -16.12 10.30
CA ALA A 34 6.80 -16.91 9.84
C ALA A 34 7.09 -18.41 9.91
N ALA A 35 8.27 -18.86 9.46
CA ALA A 35 8.70 -20.25 9.57
C ALA A 35 8.71 -20.73 11.04
N LYS A 36 9.29 -19.93 11.94
CA LYS A 36 9.30 -20.24 13.38
C LYS A 36 7.90 -20.33 13.99
N LEU A 37 6.97 -19.47 13.57
CA LEU A 37 5.59 -19.51 14.04
C LEU A 37 4.84 -20.73 13.51
N GLN A 38 5.10 -21.15 12.27
CA GLN A 38 4.54 -22.38 11.71
C GLN A 38 5.07 -23.62 12.42
N GLU A 39 6.37 -23.66 12.73
CA GLU A 39 6.98 -24.72 13.54
C GLU A 39 6.31 -24.83 14.91
N ILE A 40 6.08 -23.71 15.60
CA ILE A 40 5.38 -23.68 16.89
C ILE A 40 3.93 -24.14 16.76
N ALA A 41 3.23 -23.72 15.70
CA ALA A 41 1.83 -24.12 15.48
C ALA A 41 1.70 -25.62 15.14
N ALA A 42 2.71 -26.21 14.51
CA ALA A 42 2.75 -27.64 14.20
C ALA A 42 3.13 -28.51 15.41
N GLN A 43 3.70 -27.93 16.47
CA GLN A 43 3.96 -28.67 17.70
C GLN A 43 2.62 -29.11 18.32
N PRO A 44 2.52 -30.37 18.78
CA PRO A 44 1.34 -30.84 19.47
C PRO A 44 1.11 -29.93 20.68
N ARG A 45 -0.15 -29.54 20.90
CA ARG A 45 -0.51 -28.70 22.04
C ARG A 45 0.09 -29.33 23.30
N PRO A 46 0.91 -28.60 24.08
CA PRO A 46 1.43 -29.14 25.32
C PRO A 46 0.25 -29.59 26.18
N GLU A 47 0.40 -30.73 26.85
CA GLU A 47 -0.62 -31.24 27.76
C GLU A 47 -1.07 -30.11 28.69
N PRO A 48 -2.39 -29.90 28.84
CA PRO A 48 -2.87 -28.82 29.69
C PRO A 48 -2.27 -29.05 31.10
N PRO A 49 -1.61 -28.04 31.70
CA PRO A 49 -1.18 -28.15 33.07
C PRO A 49 -2.41 -28.53 33.91
N LYS A 50 -2.24 -29.47 34.85
CA LYS A 50 -3.31 -29.89 35.76
C LYS A 50 -3.91 -28.63 36.37
N LYS A 51 -5.12 -28.26 35.91
CA LYS A 51 -5.81 -27.03 36.31
C LYS A 51 -5.86 -27.00 37.83
N SER A 52 -5.15 -26.06 38.44
CA SER A 52 -5.44 -25.69 39.81
C SER A 52 -6.76 -24.90 39.76
N MET A 53 -7.69 -25.19 40.68
CA MET A 53 -9.10 -24.74 40.63
C MET A 53 -9.33 -23.22 40.50
N LYS A 54 -8.28 -22.38 40.55
CA LYS A 54 -8.37 -20.93 40.38
C LYS A 54 -8.48 -20.44 38.93
N GLU A 55 -8.18 -21.27 37.93
CA GLU A 55 -8.18 -20.84 36.52
C GLU A 55 -9.52 -21.06 35.79
N GLN A 56 -10.42 -21.88 36.34
CA GLN A 56 -11.72 -22.16 35.69
C GLN A 56 -12.71 -20.99 35.75
N GLU A 57 -12.65 -20.13 36.78
CA GLU A 57 -13.56 -18.98 36.90
C GLU A 57 -13.25 -17.86 35.87
N LEU A 58 -12.02 -17.81 35.33
CA LEU A 58 -11.63 -16.81 34.32
C LEU A 58 -12.02 -17.22 32.90
N GLU A 59 -12.10 -18.53 32.60
CA GLU A 59 -12.48 -19.03 31.27
C GLU A 59 -13.98 -18.89 30.97
N ASP A 60 -14.84 -18.98 31.99
CA ASP A 60 -16.30 -18.84 31.82
C ASP A 60 -16.76 -17.37 31.69
N ALA A 61 -16.01 -16.41 32.24
CA ALA A 61 -16.23 -14.99 32.01
C ALA A 61 -15.82 -14.55 30.58
N ALA A 62 -14.83 -15.21 29.98
CA ALA A 62 -14.34 -14.89 28.65
C ALA A 62 -15.25 -15.42 27.51
N LYS A 63 -16.00 -16.51 27.76
CA LYS A 63 -16.95 -17.07 26.78
C LYS A 63 -18.28 -16.30 26.66
N ALA A 64 -18.58 -15.40 27.60
CA ALA A 64 -19.80 -14.59 27.57
C ALA A 64 -19.67 -13.30 26.71
N GLN A 65 -18.49 -13.01 26.16
CA GLN A 65 -18.24 -11.82 25.33
C GLN A 65 -17.99 -12.13 23.84
N THR A 66 -18.11 -13.40 23.42
CA THR A 66 -18.12 -13.78 22.00
C THR A 66 -19.52 -13.63 21.41
N GLY A 67 -20.09 -12.44 21.50
CA GLY A 67 -21.42 -12.14 21.02
C GLY A 67 -21.53 -10.68 20.61
N ASN A 68 -21.53 -10.46 19.30
CA ASN A 68 -21.96 -9.27 18.57
C ASN A 68 -20.89 -8.25 18.12
N SER A 69 -20.68 -8.27 16.79
CA SER A 69 -20.30 -7.15 15.90
C SER A 69 -18.94 -6.48 16.10
N GLU A 70 -17.88 -7.14 15.67
CA GLU A 70 -16.69 -6.46 15.13
C GLU A 70 -16.64 -6.67 13.61
N GLU A 71 -17.72 -6.27 12.93
CA GLU A 71 -17.67 -5.98 11.49
C GLU A 71 -16.93 -4.66 11.33
N MET A 72 -15.60 -4.77 11.25
CA MET A 72 -14.71 -3.64 11.07
C MET A 72 -15.06 -2.92 9.76
N ASP A 73 -15.40 -1.63 9.88
CA ASP A 73 -15.75 -0.75 8.76
C ASP A 73 -14.58 -0.73 7.75
N ILE A 74 -14.72 -1.45 6.64
CA ILE A 74 -13.75 -1.44 5.56
C ILE A 74 -13.89 -0.09 4.88
N ASP A 75 -13.05 0.88 5.28
CA ASP A 75 -12.86 2.12 4.56
C ASP A 75 -12.53 1.78 3.11
N THR A 76 -13.56 1.81 2.25
CA THR A 76 -13.42 1.70 0.81
C THR A 76 -12.57 2.89 0.39
N LEU A 77 -11.27 2.62 0.23
CA LEU A 77 -10.26 3.60 -0.11
C LEU A 77 -10.71 4.34 -1.36
N LYS A 78 -11.27 5.54 -1.17
CA LYS A 78 -11.64 6.46 -2.23
C LYS A 78 -10.47 6.49 -3.20
N SER A 79 -10.71 5.98 -4.41
CA SER A 79 -9.70 5.80 -5.43
C SER A 79 -9.04 7.15 -5.68
N LYS A 80 -7.83 7.32 -5.13
CA LYS A 80 -7.02 8.51 -5.36
C LYS A 80 -6.63 8.47 -6.83
N LYS A 81 -7.39 9.17 -7.67
CA LYS A 81 -7.01 9.45 -9.06
C LYS A 81 -5.61 10.05 -9.00
N LYS A 82 -4.62 9.31 -9.52
CA LYS A 82 -3.24 9.79 -9.63
C LYS A 82 -3.31 11.09 -10.43
N PRO A 83 -2.66 12.18 -9.99
CA PRO A 83 -2.54 13.36 -10.85
C PRO A 83 -1.82 12.90 -12.11
N GLU A 84 -2.51 13.01 -13.24
CA GLU A 84 -1.93 12.67 -14.53
C GLU A 84 -0.68 13.50 -14.73
N ARG A 85 0.39 12.85 -15.22
CA ARG A 85 1.67 13.49 -15.47
C ARG A 85 1.45 14.57 -16.52
N VAL A 86 1.41 15.83 -16.10
CA VAL A 86 1.40 16.98 -17.02
C VAL A 86 2.69 16.93 -17.83
N HIS A 87 2.59 16.36 -19.03
CA HIS A 87 3.66 16.43 -20.03
C HIS A 87 3.73 17.88 -20.49
N LYS A 88 4.63 18.66 -19.85
CA LYS A 88 5.02 19.97 -20.35
C LYS A 88 5.61 19.75 -21.74
N ARG A 89 4.78 19.87 -22.78
CA ARG A 89 5.27 20.05 -24.13
C ARG A 89 5.99 21.39 -24.11
N ASN A 90 7.29 21.37 -24.38
CA ASN A 90 8.12 22.57 -24.54
C ASN A 90 7.70 23.35 -25.80
N GLN A 91 6.44 23.78 -25.87
CA GLN A 91 5.93 24.59 -26.96
C GLN A 91 6.01 26.03 -26.51
N LYS A 92 6.75 26.83 -27.28
CA LYS A 92 6.83 28.28 -27.11
C LYS A 92 5.41 28.86 -27.23
N PRO A 93 5.03 29.87 -26.44
CA PRO A 93 3.74 30.53 -26.60
C PRO A 93 3.65 31.08 -28.02
N ARG A 94 2.64 30.63 -28.78
CA ARG A 94 2.31 31.23 -30.07
C ARG A 94 1.40 32.42 -29.77
N ASN A 95 1.98 33.62 -29.83
CA ASN A 95 1.29 34.89 -29.63
C ASN A 95 0.42 35.25 -30.86
N SER A 96 -0.32 34.29 -31.41
CA SER A 96 -1.22 34.55 -32.52
C SER A 96 -2.59 34.92 -31.96
N ILE A 97 -2.87 36.22 -31.82
CA ILE A 97 -4.23 36.77 -31.64
C ILE A 97 -4.91 36.75 -33.02
N VAL A 98 -4.94 35.59 -33.66
CA VAL A 98 -5.63 35.39 -34.92
C VAL A 98 -6.61 34.27 -34.67
N PHE A 99 -7.86 34.48 -35.08
CA PHE A 99 -8.91 33.47 -34.94
C PHE A 99 -8.42 32.15 -35.54
N GLN A 100 -8.48 31.09 -34.73
CA GLN A 100 -8.20 29.75 -35.23
C GLN A 100 -9.11 29.51 -36.44
N LYS A 101 -8.49 29.22 -37.61
CA LYS A 101 -9.24 28.87 -38.81
C LYS A 101 -10.18 27.72 -38.45
N ARG A 102 -11.49 27.96 -38.52
CA ARG A 102 -12.51 26.94 -38.30
C ARG A 102 -12.15 25.79 -39.24
N LEU A 103 -11.82 24.63 -38.69
CA LEU A 103 -11.64 23.42 -39.48
C LEU A 103 -13.00 23.12 -40.10
N GLY A 104 -13.21 23.60 -41.32
CA GLY A 104 -14.35 23.23 -42.14
C GLY A 104 -14.38 21.71 -42.19
N THR A 105 -15.53 21.15 -41.88
CA THR A 105 -15.82 19.72 -41.79
C THR A 105 -15.51 19.00 -43.10
N THR A 106 -14.25 18.67 -43.35
CA THR A 106 -13.83 17.67 -44.32
C THR A 106 -12.44 17.21 -43.91
N MET A 107 -12.34 16.02 -43.35
CA MET A 107 -11.37 15.02 -43.82
C MET A 107 -11.62 13.71 -43.07
N LYS A 108 -12.16 12.76 -43.84
CA LYS A 108 -12.17 11.32 -43.57
C LYS A 108 -10.82 10.89 -42.99
N GLY A 109 -10.84 10.25 -41.82
CA GLY A 109 -9.67 9.55 -41.30
C GLY A 109 -9.34 8.33 -42.17
N PRO A 110 -8.05 8.01 -42.42
CA PRO A 110 -7.71 6.75 -43.05
C PRO A 110 -7.83 5.62 -42.03
N LYS A 111 -8.77 4.69 -42.29
CA LYS A 111 -8.76 3.36 -41.69
C LYS A 111 -7.47 2.65 -42.11
N ARG A 112 -6.70 2.13 -41.18
CA ARG A 112 -5.66 1.13 -41.47
C ARG A 112 -6.19 -0.24 -41.01
N LYS A 113 -6.17 -1.18 -41.96
CA LYS A 113 -6.37 -2.62 -41.74
C LYS A 113 -5.23 -3.18 -40.91
#